data_AF-A0A2W7QS26-F1
#
_entry.id   AF-A0A2W7QS26-F1
#
_cell.length_a   1.000
_cell.length_b   1.000
_cell.length_c   1.000
_cell.angle_alpha   90.00
_cell.angle_beta   90.00
_cell.angle_gamma   90.00
#
_symmetry.space_group_name_H-M   'P 1'
#
loop_
_entity.id
_entity.type
_entity.pdbx_description
1 polymer ?
#
loop_
_entity_poly.entity_id
_entity_poly.type
_entity_poly.pdbx_seq_one_letter_code
_entity_poly.pdbx_strand_id
1 'polypeptide(L)'
;MAYRSIKDQQLRLYMSDLPKHSQRTSAARAGFSERTARRFDANPTLPSNRKIVHGRTVADPLEGYWEGNILPLLERDSALQACTRWPSPTIGSGAPWNGGCGSGGR
;
A
#
# COMPACT_ATOMS: atom_id res chain seq x y z
N MET A 1 -12.80 8.32 -0.73
CA MET A 1 -11.81 9.06 -1.55
C MET A 1 -10.80 8.07 -2.11
N ALA A 2 -10.82 7.81 -3.42
CA ALA A 2 -9.87 6.89 -4.05
C ALA A 2 -8.57 7.64 -4.39
N TYR A 3 -7.42 7.16 -3.90
CA TYR A 3 -6.13 7.66 -4.35
C TYR A 3 -5.85 7.08 -5.75
N ARG A 4 -5.51 7.92 -6.72
CA ARG A 4 -4.98 7.47 -8.02
C ARG A 4 -3.52 7.88 -8.10
N SER A 5 -2.67 6.92 -8.47
CA SER A 5 -1.27 7.20 -8.77
C SER A 5 -1.17 8.03 -10.05
N ILE A 6 -0.20 8.95 -10.08
CA ILE A 6 0.09 9.74 -11.28
C ILE A 6 0.80 8.84 -12.28
N LYS A 7 0.30 8.78 -13.51
CA LYS A 7 0.90 8.02 -14.62
C LYS A 7 2.04 8.80 -15.26
N ASP A 8 3.00 8.09 -15.84
CA ASP A 8 4.11 8.70 -16.60
C ASP A 8 3.63 9.57 -17.76
N GLN A 9 2.55 9.17 -18.44
CA GLN A 9 1.95 9.94 -19.53
C GLN A 9 1.51 11.33 -19.08
N GLN A 10 0.91 11.44 -17.89
CA GLN A 10 0.50 12.71 -17.32
C GLN A 10 1.71 13.60 -17.03
N LEU A 11 2.79 13.01 -16.51
CA LEU A 11 4.02 13.75 -16.25
C LEU A 11 4.67 14.25 -17.55
N ARG A 12 4.70 13.42 -18.61
CA ARG A 12 5.25 13.83 -19.92
C ARG A 12 4.46 14.99 -20.52
N LEU A 13 3.13 14.94 -20.45
CA LEU A 13 2.26 16.02 -20.93
C LEU A 13 2.50 17.32 -20.16
N TYR A 14 2.61 17.23 -18.83
CA TYR A 14 2.98 18.36 -17.98
C TYR A 14 4.33 18.98 -18.37
N MET A 15 5.36 18.16 -18.59
CA MET A 15 6.69 18.63 -19.00
C MET A 15 6.69 19.30 -20.37
N SER A 16 5.85 18.84 -21.31
CA SER A 16 5.72 19.50 -22.63
C SER A 16 4.95 20.82 -22.60
N ASP A 17 4.06 21.01 -21.61
CA ASP A 17 3.23 22.20 -21.45
C ASP A 17 3.86 23.27 -20.54
N LEU A 18 4.80 22.89 -19.66
CA LEU A 18 5.61 23.75 -18.81
C LEU A 18 6.26 24.96 -19.52
N PRO A 19 6.86 24.85 -20.73
CA PRO A 19 7.42 26.01 -21.43
C PRO A 19 6.36 26.92 -22.06
N LYS A 20 5.10 26.47 -22.18
CA LYS A 20 4.03 27.19 -22.88
C LYS A 20 3.05 27.87 -21.93
N HIS A 21 2.88 27.33 -20.72
CA HIS A 21 1.85 27.74 -19.78
C HIS A 21 2.36 27.74 -18.34
N SER A 22 1.64 28.47 -17.46
CA SER A 22 1.95 28.48 -16.03
C SER A 22 1.83 27.09 -15.41
N GLN A 23 2.59 26.85 -14.34
CA GLN A 23 2.61 25.58 -13.59
C GLN A 23 1.19 25.07 -13.25
N ARG A 24 0.31 25.96 -12.79
CA ARG A 24 -1.08 25.64 -12.42
C ARG A 24 -1.90 25.19 -13.62
N THR A 25 -1.75 25.88 -14.75
CA THR A 25 -2.46 25.56 -16.00
C THR A 25 -1.98 24.23 -16.59
N SER A 26 -0.66 24.01 -16.61
CA SER A 26 -0.06 22.77 -17.10
C SER A 26 -0.44 21.57 -16.22
N ALA A 27 -0.50 21.74 -14.90
CA ALA A 27 -0.96 20.70 -13.97
C ALA A 27 -2.44 20.33 -14.18
N ALA A 28 -3.29 21.34 -14.34
CA ALA A 28 -4.71 21.13 -14.63
C ALA A 28 -4.91 20.38 -15.95
N ARG A 29 -4.14 20.74 -17.00
CA ARG A 29 -4.15 20.05 -18.30
C ARG A 29 -3.69 18.59 -18.20
N ALA A 30 -2.67 18.32 -17.37
CA ALA A 30 -2.18 16.97 -17.10
C ALA A 30 -3.07 16.14 -16.15
N GLY A 31 -4.12 16.75 -15.59
CA GLY A 31 -5.10 16.08 -14.74
C GLY A 31 -4.61 15.83 -13.32
N PHE A 32 -3.73 16.68 -12.77
CA PHE A 32 -3.31 16.63 -11.38
C PHE A 32 -3.22 18.00 -10.71
N SER A 33 -3.17 18.00 -9.37
CA SER A 33 -3.17 19.24 -8.58
C SER A 33 -1.86 20.04 -8.71
N GLU A 34 -1.94 21.35 -8.51
CA GLU A 34 -0.76 22.22 -8.43
C GLU A 34 0.24 21.77 -7.34
N ARG A 35 -0.26 21.26 -6.20
CA ARG A 35 0.59 20.68 -5.14
C ARG A 35 1.45 19.53 -5.65
N THR A 36 0.88 18.70 -6.53
CA THR A 36 1.58 17.58 -7.16
C THR A 36 2.63 18.10 -8.15
N ALA A 37 2.29 19.12 -8.94
CA ALA A 37 3.21 19.77 -9.87
C ALA A 37 4.46 20.31 -9.16
N ARG A 38 4.27 20.98 -8.02
CA ARG A 38 5.39 21.47 -7.18
C ARG A 38 6.33 20.35 -6.72
N ARG A 39 5.82 19.15 -6.44
CA ARG A 39 6.64 17.98 -6.10
C ARG A 39 7.48 17.49 -7.28
N PHE A 40 6.95 17.57 -8.49
CA PHE A 40 7.65 17.17 -9.71
C PHE A 40 8.67 18.22 -10.17
N ASP A 41 8.42 19.50 -9.93
CA ASP A 41 9.40 20.55 -10.22
C ASP A 41 10.62 20.48 -9.31
N ALA A 42 10.42 20.13 -8.03
CA ALA A 42 11.51 19.88 -7.11
C ALA A 42 12.29 18.59 -7.42
N ASN A 43 11.63 17.57 -7.99
CA ASN A 43 12.23 16.29 -8.34
C ASN A 43 11.58 15.73 -9.63
N PRO A 44 12.19 15.98 -10.82
CA PRO A 44 11.64 15.59 -12.11
C PRO A 44 11.86 14.10 -12.42
N THR A 45 11.69 13.23 -11.43
CA THR A 45 11.75 11.77 -11.61
C THR A 45 10.38 11.25 -12.01
N LEU A 46 10.34 10.46 -13.07
CA LEU A 46 9.14 9.72 -13.51
C LEU A 46 8.63 8.81 -12.39
N PRO A 47 7.31 8.77 -12.14
CA PRO A 47 6.75 7.92 -11.10
C PRO A 47 7.07 6.44 -11.28
N SER A 48 7.21 5.94 -12.52
CA SER A 48 7.70 4.56 -12.78
C SER A 48 9.16 4.33 -12.39
N ASN A 49 9.99 5.36 -12.50
CA ASN A 49 11.43 5.26 -12.24
C ASN A 49 11.77 5.58 -10.78
N ARG A 50 10.78 6.03 -10.00
CA ARG A 50 10.91 6.14 -8.55
C ARG A 50 10.89 4.72 -7.99
N LYS A 51 12.07 4.20 -7.68
CA LYS A 51 12.20 3.02 -6.82
C LYS A 51 11.59 3.36 -5.47
N ILE A 52 10.34 2.93 -5.25
CA ILE A 52 9.73 3.00 -3.93
C ILE A 52 10.36 1.86 -3.15
N VAL A 53 11.43 2.17 -2.42
CA VAL A 53 12.03 1.21 -1.49
C VAL A 53 11.08 1.11 -0.30
N HIS A 54 10.10 0.22 -0.41
CA HIS A 54 9.31 -0.22 0.73
C HIS A 54 10.20 -1.12 1.58
N GLY A 55 11.00 -0.51 2.47
CA GLY A 55 11.69 -1.26 3.51
C GLY A 55 10.67 -1.85 4.48
N ARG A 56 10.88 -3.10 4.91
CA ARG A 56 10.16 -3.63 6.07
C ARG A 56 10.61 -2.83 7.31
N THR A 57 9.65 -2.28 8.04
CA THR A 57 9.92 -1.54 9.29
C THR A 57 10.35 -2.46 10.43
N VAL A 58 10.08 -3.77 10.30
CA VAL A 58 10.35 -4.80 11.31
C VAL A 58 11.19 -5.90 10.66
N ALA A 59 12.23 -6.36 11.35
CA ALA A 59 12.99 -7.55 10.95
C ALA A 59 12.04 -8.75 10.81
N ASP A 60 12.32 -9.69 9.90
CA ASP A 60 11.40 -10.79 9.65
C ASP A 60 11.28 -11.64 10.93
N PRO A 61 10.09 -11.77 11.54
CA PRO A 61 9.93 -12.60 12.74
C PRO A 61 10.18 -14.10 12.49
N LEU A 62 10.32 -14.51 11.22
CA LEU A 62 10.64 -15.87 10.81
C LEU A 62 12.10 -16.03 10.33
N GLU A 63 12.92 -14.98 10.44
CA GLU A 63 14.34 -15.04 10.10
C GLU A 63 15.05 -16.10 10.96
N GLY A 64 15.60 -17.14 10.34
CA GLY A 64 16.26 -18.26 11.01
C GLY A 64 15.33 -19.38 11.51
N TYR A 65 14.01 -19.20 11.49
CA TYR A 65 13.07 -20.26 11.87
C TYR A 65 13.00 -21.36 10.79
N TRP A 66 13.14 -20.98 9.52
CA TRP A 66 13.11 -21.89 8.38
C TRP A 66 14.25 -22.90 8.44
N GLU A 67 15.47 -22.41 8.62
CA GLU A 67 16.68 -23.24 8.67
C GLU A 67 16.71 -24.11 9.93
N GLY A 68 16.31 -23.57 11.08
CA GLY A 68 16.42 -24.27 12.37
C GLY A 68 15.34 -25.31 12.63
N ASN A 69 14.12 -25.11 12.13
CA ASN A 69 12.97 -25.98 12.47
C ASN A 69 12.38 -26.70 11.26
N ILE A 70 12.28 -26.04 10.11
CA ILE A 70 11.50 -26.58 8.98
C ILE A 70 12.34 -27.54 8.15
N LEU A 71 13.61 -27.23 7.87
CA LEU A 71 14.49 -28.12 7.10
C LEU A 71 14.68 -29.51 7.74
N PRO A 72 14.97 -29.63 9.06
CA PRO A 72 15.15 -30.95 9.68
C PRO A 72 13.85 -31.78 9.71
N LEU A 73 12.69 -31.12 9.74
CA LEU A 73 11.40 -31.80 9.68
C LEU A 73 11.12 -32.34 8.27
N LEU A 74 11.46 -31.56 7.24
CA LEU A 74 11.25 -31.93 5.84
C LEU A 74 12.20 -33.03 5.37
N GLU A 75 13.44 -33.06 5.87
CA GLU A 75 14.39 -34.15 5.60
C GLU A 75 13.95 -35.48 6.22
N ARG A 76 13.30 -35.41 7.39
CA ARG A 76 12.82 -36.61 8.10
C ARG A 76 11.53 -37.15 7.51
N ASP A 77 10.66 -36.28 7.01
CA ASP A 77 9.36 -36.67 6.47
C ASP A 77 8.95 -35.76 5.31
N SER A 78 9.27 -36.21 4.10
CA SER A 78 9.05 -35.47 2.85
C SER A 78 7.57 -35.43 2.42
N ALA A 79 6.69 -36.14 3.13
CA ALA A 79 5.24 -36.10 2.91
C ALA A 79 4.54 -34.98 3.68
N LEU A 80 5.24 -34.23 4.54
CA LEU A 80 4.67 -33.14 5.33
C LEU A 80 4.07 -32.06 4.42
N GLN A 81 2.76 -31.84 4.55
CA GLN A 81 2.03 -30.79 3.85
C GLN A 81 1.86 -29.57 4.75
N ALA A 82 2.07 -28.38 4.20
CA ALA A 82 1.85 -27.13 4.90
C ALA A 82 0.35 -26.87 5.09
N CYS A 83 -0.21 -27.38 6.18
CA CYS A 83 -1.58 -27.07 6.59
C CYS A 83 -1.58 -25.81 7.46
N THR A 84 -2.00 -24.68 6.91
CA THR A 84 -2.30 -23.47 7.68
C THR A 84 -3.51 -23.73 8.56
N ARG A 85 -3.30 -24.32 9.75
CA ARG A 85 -4.36 -24.47 10.74
C ARG A 85 -4.54 -23.13 11.45
N TRP A 86 -5.40 -22.28 10.88
CA TRP A 86 -5.89 -21.09 11.57
C TRP A 86 -6.75 -21.52 12.77
N PRO A 87 -6.53 -21.00 13.98
CA PRO A 87 -7.46 -21.23 15.08
C PRO A 87 -8.81 -20.62 14.69
N SER A 88 -9.80 -21.47 14.42
CA SER A 88 -11.19 -21.01 14.32
C SER A 88 -11.54 -20.34 15.64
N PRO A 89 -12.12 -19.12 15.64
CA PRO A 89 -12.62 -18.56 16.87
C PRO A 89 -13.73 -19.48 17.37
N THR A 90 -13.52 -20.08 18.54
CA THR A 90 -14.58 -20.73 19.29
C THR A 90 -15.69 -19.69 19.47
N ILE A 91 -16.77 -19.80 18.70
CA ILE A 91 -17.98 -19.00 18.89
C ILE A 91 -18.59 -19.49 20.21
N GLY A 92 -18.13 -18.89 21.30
CA GLY A 92 -18.76 -18.98 22.60
C GLY A 92 -20.05 -18.18 22.55
N SER A 93 -21.17 -18.89 22.64
CA SER A 93 -22.51 -18.35 22.79
C SER A 93 -22.58 -17.23 23.85
N GLY A 94 -23.26 -16.13 23.51
CA GLY A 94 -24.00 -15.33 24.48
C GLY A 94 -23.56 -13.89 24.69
N ALA A 95 -23.97 -12.99 23.80
CA ALA A 95 -24.49 -11.67 24.17
C ALA A 95 -25.16 -11.01 22.95
N PRO A 96 -26.46 -10.66 22.99
CA PRO A 96 -27.04 -9.82 21.95
C PRO A 96 -26.43 -8.41 22.03
N TRP A 97 -25.96 -7.91 20.90
CA TRP A 97 -25.61 -6.50 20.72
C TRP A 97 -26.84 -5.63 21.03
N ASN A 98 -26.81 -4.91 22.16
CA ASN A 98 -27.79 -3.88 22.46
C ASN A 98 -27.47 -2.65 21.61
N GLY A 99 -28.12 -2.55 20.45
CA GLY A 99 -28.16 -1.35 19.64
C GLY A 99 -28.90 -0.23 20.39
N GLY A 100 -28.15 0.61 21.10
CA GLY A 100 -28.62 1.87 21.64
C GLY A 100 -28.11 3.02 20.78
N CYS A 101 -28.76 3.31 19.65
CA CYS A 101 -28.59 4.58 18.97
C CYS A 101 -29.31 5.67 19.80
N GLY A 102 -28.57 6.27 20.73
CA GLY A 102 -29.02 7.46 21.45
C GLY A 102 -29.19 8.63 20.50
N SER A 103 -30.42 8.87 20.07
CA SER A 103 -30.86 10.15 19.53
C SER A 103 -30.95 11.19 20.65
N GLY A 104 -30.07 12.18 20.61
CA GLY A 104 -30.12 13.41 21.42
C GLY A 104 -28.82 14.19 21.25
N GLY A 105 -28.78 15.46 20.89
CA GLY A 105 -29.81 16.44 20.58
C GLY A 105 -29.16 17.82 20.42
N ARG A 106 -29.94 18.74 19.84
CA ARG A 106 -29.77 20.20 19.72
C ARG A 106 -28.73 20.71 18.73
#